data_AF-A0A6I5VGU7-F1
#
_entry.id   AF-A0A6I5VGU7-F1
#
_cell.length_a   1.000
_cell.length_b   1.000
_cell.length_c   1.000
_cell.angle_alpha   90.00
_cell.angle_beta   90.00
_cell.angle_gamma   90.00
#
_symmetry.space_group_name_H-M   'P 1'
#
loop_
_entity.id
_entity.type
_entity.pdbx_description
1 polymer ?
#
loop_
_entity_poly.entity_id
_entity_poly.type
_entity_poly.pdbx_seq_one_letter_code
_entity_poly.pdbx_strand_id
1 'polypeptide(L)'
;MSCGRVACSPGTSASLWFDTAPPPAVGHVERCTYPFRPGRTQSVAAAGDRPRLRSGAVSSAVGEAFRSSALLRLVVAVLLGLLTGTVVGALVGVPLGVLTGIAAGETAFVGSGWLSLWPMDAAATRSHARREDFRPGVDEVVVVGVALGGLAAIVVLLTVGSSATRIIAAAIALTGVFMSWATMHLMYAVRYAYVFYAEGGGIDFNTEVAPCYQDFFYFSYNLGMTYQVSDTAVSSRAIRVVVLRQTLFSYVFGVAILATAINLVFGMLG
;
A
#
# COMPACT_ATOMS: atom_id res chain seq x y z
N MET A 1 45.66 43.42 29.84
CA MET A 1 45.05 44.22 30.92
C MET A 1 43.73 44.80 30.42
N SER A 2 42.74 44.79 31.31
CA SER A 2 41.39 45.37 31.23
C SER A 2 40.31 44.64 30.44
N CYS A 3 39.33 44.22 31.23
CA CYS A 3 38.05 43.60 30.95
C CYS A 3 36.99 44.72 30.90
N GLY A 4 36.08 44.70 29.93
CA GLY A 4 34.92 45.60 29.89
C GLY A 4 33.66 44.81 29.58
N ARG A 5 32.73 44.76 30.56
CA ARG A 5 31.46 44.04 30.50
C ARG A 5 30.35 44.86 29.83
N VAL A 6 29.58 44.16 28.98
CA VAL A 6 28.10 44.06 28.89
C VAL A 6 27.28 45.35 28.70
N ALA A 7 26.48 45.37 27.62
CA ALA A 7 25.06 45.76 27.68
C ALA A 7 24.28 45.12 26.52
N CYS A 8 23.36 44.21 26.85
CA CYS A 8 22.24 43.85 25.98
C CYS A 8 21.09 44.83 26.24
N SER A 9 20.41 45.29 25.19
CA SER A 9 19.10 45.94 25.29
C SER A 9 18.21 45.46 24.12
N PRO A 10 16.87 45.39 24.29
CA PRO A 10 15.97 44.58 23.47
C PRO A 10 15.13 45.38 22.45
N GLY A 11 14.63 44.70 21.42
CA GLY A 11 13.63 45.19 20.45
C GLY A 11 14.23 46.13 19.38
N THR A 12 13.86 46.12 18.10
CA THR A 12 12.57 45.83 17.48
C THR A 12 12.79 45.69 15.95
N SER A 13 12.03 44.80 15.31
CA SER A 13 11.66 44.81 13.88
C SER A 13 12.76 44.98 12.81
N ALA A 14 13.31 43.86 12.33
CA ALA A 14 13.95 43.79 11.03
C ALA A 14 12.85 43.61 9.96
N SER A 15 12.68 44.65 9.13
CA SER A 15 11.92 44.60 7.89
C SER A 15 12.93 44.65 6.74
N LEU A 16 12.59 43.91 5.67
CA LEU A 16 13.21 43.91 4.35
C LEU A 16 14.61 43.26 4.32
N TRP A 17 14.81 42.34 3.37
CA TRP A 17 15.82 42.42 2.30
C TRP A 17 15.77 41.10 1.54
N PHE A 18 15.23 41.19 0.31
CA PHE A 18 15.47 40.22 -0.75
C PHE A 18 16.98 40.08 -0.93
N ASP A 19 17.52 38.91 -0.62
CA ASP A 19 18.90 38.57 -0.95
C ASP A 19 18.89 37.63 -2.16
N THR A 20 18.98 38.23 -3.35
CA THR A 20 19.16 37.52 -4.62
C THR A 20 20.65 37.22 -4.80
N ALA A 21 21.07 36.01 -4.44
CA ALA A 21 22.39 35.51 -4.83
C ALA A 21 22.43 35.24 -6.37
N PRO A 22 23.46 35.69 -7.11
CA PRO A 22 23.61 35.37 -8.52
C PRO A 22 24.07 33.91 -8.73
N PRO A 23 23.62 33.23 -9.81
CA PRO A 23 24.07 31.87 -10.10
C PRO A 23 25.54 31.83 -10.59
N PRO A 24 26.28 30.74 -10.32
CA PRO A 24 27.65 30.57 -10.77
C PRO A 24 27.75 30.35 -12.29
N ALA A 25 28.88 30.77 -12.85
CA ALA A 25 29.19 30.74 -14.28
C ALA A 25 29.20 29.31 -14.87
N VAL A 26 28.59 29.18 -16.06
CA VAL A 26 28.53 27.94 -16.85
C VAL A 26 29.92 27.64 -17.43
N GLY A 27 30.54 26.56 -16.98
CA GLY A 27 31.80 26.03 -17.54
C GLY A 27 31.61 25.41 -18.92
N HIS A 28 32.66 25.50 -19.75
CA HIS A 28 32.72 24.97 -21.11
C HIS A 28 32.42 23.47 -21.18
N VAL A 29 31.50 23.09 -22.08
CA VAL A 29 31.22 21.69 -22.44
C VAL A 29 32.23 21.25 -23.49
N GLU A 30 33.27 20.52 -23.09
CA GLU A 30 34.13 19.77 -24.01
C GLU A 30 33.34 18.58 -24.60
N ARG A 31 33.29 18.51 -25.93
CA ARG A 31 32.65 17.40 -26.65
C ARG A 31 33.59 16.19 -26.62
N CYS A 32 33.21 15.15 -25.90
CA CYS A 32 33.80 13.82 -26.07
C CYS A 32 33.38 13.23 -27.43
N THR A 33 34.27 13.29 -28.43
CA THR A 33 34.18 12.50 -29.66
C THR A 33 34.73 11.09 -29.41
N TYR A 34 33.87 10.08 -29.49
CA TYR A 34 34.25 8.66 -29.49
C TYR A 34 34.67 8.21 -30.90
N PRO A 35 35.80 7.51 -31.07
CA PRO A 35 36.18 6.97 -32.37
C PRO A 35 35.33 5.75 -32.76
N PHE A 36 34.77 5.82 -33.97
CA PHE A 36 34.03 4.76 -34.64
C PHE A 36 34.95 3.59 -35.03
N ARG A 37 34.60 2.35 -34.65
CA ARG A 37 35.31 1.12 -35.05
C ARG A 37 34.47 0.35 -36.08
N PRO A 38 34.96 0.03 -37.29
CA PRO A 38 34.21 -0.74 -38.26
C PRO A 38 34.10 -2.22 -37.86
N GLY A 39 32.95 -2.80 -38.20
CA GLY A 39 32.41 -4.05 -37.66
C GLY A 39 33.15 -5.34 -38.03
N ARG A 40 33.05 -6.31 -37.13
CA ARG A 40 33.43 -7.71 -37.33
C ARG A 40 32.18 -8.47 -37.80
N THR A 41 32.21 -8.97 -39.03
CA THR A 41 31.18 -9.85 -39.60
C THR A 41 31.04 -11.11 -38.75
N GLN A 42 29.88 -11.31 -38.12
CA GLN A 42 29.53 -12.56 -37.47
C GLN A 42 28.74 -13.43 -38.44
N SER A 43 29.30 -14.60 -38.74
CA SER A 43 28.67 -15.70 -39.47
C SER A 43 27.40 -16.15 -38.73
N VAL A 44 26.27 -16.11 -39.43
CA VAL A 44 24.98 -16.58 -38.93
C VAL A 44 24.97 -18.11 -39.03
N ALA A 45 25.35 -18.79 -37.95
CA ALA A 45 25.08 -20.21 -37.80
C ALA A 45 23.62 -20.39 -37.39
N ALA A 46 22.82 -20.96 -38.29
CA ALA A 46 21.46 -21.40 -38.01
C ALA A 46 21.50 -22.59 -37.05
N ALA A 47 21.16 -22.36 -35.78
CA ALA A 47 20.89 -23.40 -34.80
C ALA A 47 19.41 -23.31 -34.40
N GLY A 48 18.59 -24.18 -34.99
CA GLY A 48 17.23 -24.41 -34.57
C GLY A 48 17.23 -25.09 -33.20
N ASP A 49 17.15 -24.30 -32.14
CA ASP A 49 16.97 -24.79 -30.79
C ASP A 49 15.58 -24.34 -30.32
N ARG A 50 14.62 -25.29 -30.30
CA ARG A 50 13.32 -25.02 -29.69
C ARG A 50 13.55 -24.92 -28.18
N PRO A 51 13.27 -23.78 -27.52
CA PRO A 51 13.59 -23.62 -26.12
C PRO A 51 12.75 -24.61 -25.31
N ARG A 52 13.40 -25.61 -24.71
CA ARG A 52 12.78 -26.43 -23.67
C ARG A 52 12.54 -25.50 -22.48
N LEU A 53 11.31 -25.03 -22.30
CA LEU A 53 10.88 -24.30 -21.11
C LEU A 53 11.15 -25.19 -19.89
N ARG A 54 12.24 -24.91 -19.17
CA ARG A 54 12.57 -25.57 -17.91
C ARG A 54 11.44 -25.25 -16.94
N SER A 55 10.82 -26.27 -16.34
CA SER A 55 9.77 -26.16 -15.32
C SER A 55 10.07 -25.10 -14.23
N GLY A 56 11.36 -24.94 -13.86
CA GLY A 56 11.80 -23.91 -12.92
C GLY A 56 11.59 -22.46 -13.38
N ALA A 57 11.63 -22.18 -14.68
CA ALA A 57 11.45 -20.83 -15.23
C ALA A 57 9.98 -20.37 -15.17
N VAL A 58 9.03 -21.31 -15.28
CA VAL A 58 7.61 -21.01 -15.12
C VAL A 58 7.28 -20.75 -13.66
N SER A 59 7.83 -21.54 -12.73
CA SER A 59 7.64 -21.33 -11.28
C SER A 59 8.23 -20.00 -10.80
N SER A 60 9.42 -19.63 -11.28
CA SER A 60 10.02 -18.32 -10.96
C SER A 60 9.20 -17.16 -11.54
N ALA A 61 8.75 -17.27 -12.79
CA ALA A 61 7.92 -16.24 -13.43
C ALA A 61 6.56 -16.06 -12.74
N VAL A 62 5.90 -17.15 -12.33
CA VAL A 62 4.64 -17.09 -11.56
C VAL A 62 4.88 -16.46 -10.18
N GLY A 63 5.98 -16.81 -9.50
CA GLY A 63 6.34 -16.22 -8.22
C GLY A 63 6.65 -14.71 -8.32
N GLU A 64 7.32 -14.29 -9.39
CA GLU A 64 7.57 -12.87 -9.67
C GLU A 64 6.28 -12.12 -10.02
N ALA A 65 5.44 -12.70 -10.87
CA ALA A 65 4.14 -12.13 -11.22
C ALA A 65 3.20 -12.02 -10.00
N PHE A 66 3.24 -12.98 -9.09
CA PHE A 66 2.48 -12.94 -7.84
C PHE A 66 2.96 -11.81 -6.92
N ARG A 67 4.29 -11.65 -6.77
CA ARG A 67 4.85 -10.54 -6.00
C ARG A 67 4.54 -9.18 -6.64
N SER A 68 4.50 -9.11 -7.98
CA SER A 68 4.34 -7.86 -8.70
C SER A 68 2.88 -7.45 -8.98
N SER A 69 1.93 -8.38 -9.01
CA SER A 69 0.53 -8.11 -9.39
C SER A 69 -0.43 -8.20 -8.20
N ALA A 70 -1.06 -7.08 -7.86
CA ALA A 70 -2.12 -7.03 -6.85
C ALA A 70 -3.33 -7.90 -7.24
N LEU A 71 -3.71 -7.90 -8.52
CA LEU A 71 -4.84 -8.69 -9.02
C LEU A 71 -4.60 -10.19 -8.87
N LEU A 72 -3.39 -10.69 -9.16
CA LEU A 72 -3.10 -12.11 -8.98
C LEU A 72 -3.16 -12.51 -7.50
N ARG A 73 -2.62 -11.68 -6.60
CA ARG A 73 -2.75 -11.88 -5.15
C ARG A 73 -4.21 -11.88 -4.71
N LEU A 74 -5.02 -10.96 -5.25
CA LEU A 74 -6.46 -10.89 -4.98
C LEU A 74 -7.18 -12.15 -5.45
N VAL A 75 -6.93 -12.63 -6.66
CA VAL A 75 -7.54 -13.85 -7.20
C VAL A 75 -7.20 -15.05 -6.31
N VAL A 76 -5.93 -15.24 -5.96
CA VAL A 76 -5.51 -16.33 -5.07
C VAL A 76 -6.16 -16.20 -3.68
N ALA A 77 -6.21 -15.00 -3.12
CA ALA A 77 -6.88 -14.73 -1.85
C ALA A 77 -8.37 -15.05 -1.89
N VAL A 78 -9.08 -14.68 -2.96
CA VAL A 78 -10.50 -15.01 -3.17
C VAL A 78 -10.68 -16.53 -3.28
N LEU A 79 -9.84 -17.23 -4.02
CA LEU A 79 -9.92 -18.69 -4.13
C LEU A 79 -9.68 -19.39 -2.78
N LEU A 80 -8.72 -18.90 -2.00
CA LEU A 80 -8.48 -19.39 -0.63
C LEU A 80 -9.69 -19.14 0.28
N GLY A 81 -10.28 -17.94 0.22
CA GLY A 81 -11.49 -17.61 0.98
C GLY A 81 -12.70 -18.45 0.58
N LEU A 82 -12.90 -18.69 -0.72
CA LEU A 82 -13.96 -19.57 -1.21
C LEU A 82 -13.75 -21.01 -0.74
N LEU A 83 -12.51 -21.51 -0.78
CA LEU A 83 -12.18 -22.86 -0.31
C LEU A 83 -12.44 -23.00 1.19
N THR A 84 -11.88 -22.12 2.01
CA THR A 84 -12.06 -22.18 3.47
C THR A 84 -13.52 -21.98 3.87
N GLY A 85 -14.21 -21.03 3.23
CA GLY A 85 -15.61 -20.76 3.50
C GLY A 85 -16.54 -21.90 3.10
N THR A 86 -16.26 -22.59 1.98
CA THR A 86 -17.02 -23.78 1.55
C THR A 86 -16.82 -24.93 2.53
N VAL A 87 -15.58 -25.19 2.95
CA VAL A 87 -15.26 -26.26 3.91
C VAL A 87 -15.93 -25.99 5.26
N VAL A 88 -15.79 -24.79 5.83
CA VAL A 88 -16.43 -24.46 7.12
C VAL A 88 -17.95 -24.41 6.98
N GLY A 89 -18.46 -23.92 5.86
CA GLY A 89 -19.89 -23.88 5.55
C GLY A 89 -20.52 -25.27 5.54
N ALA A 90 -19.84 -26.25 4.95
CA ALA A 90 -20.29 -27.63 4.89
C ALA A 90 -20.21 -28.36 6.25
N LEU A 91 -19.21 -28.02 7.08
CA LEU A 91 -18.96 -28.70 8.35
C LEU A 91 -19.73 -28.12 9.54
N VAL A 92 -19.92 -26.80 9.58
CA VAL A 92 -20.46 -26.09 10.76
C VAL A 92 -21.72 -25.30 10.43
N GLY A 93 -21.81 -24.76 9.22
CA GLY A 93 -22.99 -24.04 8.74
C GLY A 93 -22.64 -22.84 7.88
N VAL A 94 -23.51 -22.55 6.92
CA VAL A 94 -23.29 -21.52 5.88
C VAL A 94 -22.91 -20.15 6.45
N PRO A 95 -23.56 -19.60 7.51
CA PRO A 95 -23.17 -18.30 8.05
C PRO A 95 -21.70 -18.26 8.50
N LEU A 96 -21.27 -19.25 9.29
CA LEU A 96 -19.89 -19.29 9.78
C LEU A 96 -18.89 -19.54 8.65
N GLY A 97 -19.29 -20.32 7.64
CA GLY A 97 -18.53 -20.51 6.40
C GLY A 97 -18.27 -19.19 5.69
N VAL A 98 -19.30 -18.37 5.47
CA VAL A 98 -19.16 -17.07 4.80
C VAL A 98 -18.23 -16.13 5.57
N LEU A 99 -18.41 -15.98 6.90
CA LEU A 99 -17.52 -15.14 7.72
C LEU A 99 -16.07 -15.61 7.65
N THR A 100 -15.85 -16.93 7.76
CA THR A 100 -14.50 -17.50 7.74
C THR A 100 -13.85 -17.32 6.37
N GLY A 101 -14.61 -17.49 5.29
CA GLY A 101 -14.12 -17.31 3.92
C GLY A 101 -13.69 -15.87 3.65
N ILE A 102 -14.50 -14.89 4.06
CA ILE A 102 -14.16 -13.47 3.93
C ILE A 102 -12.89 -13.15 4.74
N ALA A 103 -12.88 -13.49 6.03
CA ALA A 103 -11.75 -13.21 6.91
C ALA A 103 -10.45 -13.87 6.42
N ALA A 104 -10.52 -15.13 5.97
CA ALA A 104 -9.36 -15.86 5.45
C ALA A 104 -8.85 -15.25 4.14
N GLY A 105 -9.75 -14.88 3.21
CA GLY A 105 -9.37 -14.26 1.94
C GLY A 105 -8.70 -12.91 2.16
N GLU A 106 -9.28 -12.04 2.97
CA GLU A 106 -8.70 -10.72 3.27
C GLU A 106 -7.36 -10.85 4.01
N THR A 107 -7.26 -11.77 4.96
CA THR A 107 -5.99 -12.06 5.65
C THR A 107 -4.91 -12.53 4.66
N ALA A 108 -5.26 -13.42 3.72
CA ALA A 108 -4.32 -13.89 2.70
C ALA A 108 -3.87 -12.76 1.77
N PHE A 109 -4.78 -11.87 1.37
CA PHE A 109 -4.45 -10.71 0.55
C PHE A 109 -3.52 -9.73 1.28
N VAL A 110 -3.85 -9.38 2.52
CA VAL A 110 -3.04 -8.48 3.36
C VAL A 110 -1.65 -9.09 3.61
N GLY A 111 -1.60 -10.33 4.08
CA GLY A 111 -0.37 -11.03 4.40
C GLY A 111 0.55 -11.14 3.17
N SER A 112 0.00 -11.56 2.02
CA SER A 112 0.79 -11.64 0.79
C SER A 112 1.28 -10.27 0.29
N GLY A 113 0.48 -9.21 0.48
CA GLY A 113 0.88 -7.84 0.16
C GLY A 113 2.02 -7.32 1.02
N TRP A 114 1.93 -7.49 2.34
CA TRP A 114 3.00 -7.15 3.26
C TRP A 114 4.29 -7.91 2.93
N LEU A 115 4.20 -9.24 2.79
CA LEU A 115 5.37 -10.06 2.46
C LEU A 115 6.03 -9.69 1.12
N SER A 116 5.23 -9.26 0.13
CA SER A 116 5.75 -8.89 -1.19
C SER A 116 6.35 -7.49 -1.20
N LEU A 117 5.71 -6.51 -0.56
CA LEU A 117 6.06 -5.09 -0.67
C LEU A 117 7.03 -4.61 0.40
N TRP A 118 6.98 -5.17 1.61
CA TRP A 118 7.85 -4.79 2.73
C TRP A 118 9.36 -4.84 2.44
N PRO A 119 9.91 -5.86 1.75
CA PRO A 119 11.35 -5.95 1.51
C PRO A 119 11.84 -5.05 0.35
N MET A 120 10.96 -4.34 -0.34
CA MET A 120 11.35 -3.52 -1.48
C MET A 120 12.03 -2.23 -1.00
N ASP A 121 13.28 -2.05 -1.41
CA ASP A 121 14.00 -0.78 -1.24
C ASP A 121 13.40 0.34 -2.10
N ALA A 122 13.97 1.54 -2.04
CA ALA A 122 13.49 2.69 -2.80
C ALA A 122 13.54 2.48 -4.32
N ALA A 123 14.55 1.77 -4.85
CA ALA A 123 14.68 1.50 -6.28
C ALA A 123 13.64 0.48 -6.75
N ALA A 124 13.47 -0.61 -5.99
CA ALA A 124 12.45 -1.62 -6.22
C ALA A 124 11.04 -1.02 -6.10
N THR A 125 10.77 -0.18 -5.09
CA THR A 125 9.50 0.53 -4.91
C THR A 125 9.21 1.43 -6.11
N ARG A 126 10.18 2.25 -6.54
CA ARG A 126 10.04 3.13 -7.71
C ARG A 126 9.76 2.35 -8.99
N SER A 127 10.51 1.27 -9.22
CA SER A 127 10.32 0.43 -10.40
C SER A 127 8.94 -0.24 -10.39
N HIS A 128 8.50 -0.79 -9.26
CA HIS A 128 7.17 -1.38 -9.08
C HIS A 128 6.05 -0.37 -9.33
N ALA A 129 6.15 0.81 -8.71
CA ALA A 129 5.17 1.88 -8.82
C ALA A 129 5.08 2.48 -10.23
N ARG A 130 6.07 2.26 -11.10
CA ARG A 130 6.12 2.81 -12.46
C ARG A 130 5.98 1.76 -13.57
N ARG A 131 5.65 0.51 -13.23
CA ARG A 131 5.42 -0.54 -14.23
C ARG A 131 4.26 -0.15 -15.15
N GLU A 132 4.39 -0.44 -16.45
CA GLU A 132 3.41 -0.03 -17.46
C GLU A 132 2.05 -0.75 -17.32
N ASP A 133 2.06 -1.99 -16.83
CA ASP A 133 0.86 -2.78 -16.53
C ASP A 133 0.18 -2.36 -15.22
N PHE A 134 0.80 -1.46 -14.45
CA PHE A 134 0.31 -1.06 -13.15
C PHE A 134 -0.79 -0.01 -13.28
N ARG A 135 -2.03 -0.39 -12.91
CA ARG A 135 -3.23 0.45 -13.00
C ARG A 135 -3.86 0.68 -11.63
N PRO A 136 -3.20 1.43 -10.74
CA PRO A 136 -3.62 1.53 -9.34
C PRO A 136 -5.02 2.12 -9.14
N GLY A 137 -5.55 2.92 -10.08
CA GLY A 137 -6.92 3.41 -9.98
C GLY A 137 -7.98 2.32 -10.21
N VAL A 138 -7.72 1.36 -11.11
CA VAL A 138 -8.62 0.23 -11.35
C VAL A 138 -8.49 -0.78 -10.21
N ASP A 139 -7.25 -1.09 -9.82
CA ASP A 139 -6.96 -1.99 -8.70
C ASP A 139 -7.57 -1.45 -7.40
N GLU A 140 -7.52 -0.13 -7.17
CA GLU A 140 -8.18 0.55 -6.04
C GLU A 140 -9.69 0.29 -6.04
N VAL A 141 -10.38 0.54 -7.14
CA VAL A 141 -11.85 0.35 -7.21
C VAL A 141 -12.23 -1.11 -6.97
N VAL A 142 -11.49 -2.06 -7.57
CA VAL A 142 -11.77 -3.49 -7.41
C VAL A 142 -11.51 -3.94 -5.97
N VAL A 143 -10.34 -3.63 -5.41
CA VAL A 143 -9.96 -4.07 -4.06
C VAL A 143 -10.84 -3.42 -3.00
N VAL A 144 -11.11 -2.11 -3.10
CA VAL A 144 -12.01 -1.41 -2.18
C VAL A 144 -13.44 -1.91 -2.33
N GLY A 145 -13.89 -2.22 -3.55
CA GLY A 145 -15.21 -2.81 -3.78
C GLY A 145 -15.37 -4.18 -3.12
N VAL A 146 -14.36 -5.04 -3.24
CA VAL A 146 -14.34 -6.36 -2.56
C VAL A 146 -14.36 -6.20 -1.04
N ALA A 147 -13.53 -5.29 -0.50
CA ALA A 147 -13.47 -4.99 0.94
C ALA A 147 -14.83 -4.47 1.46
N LEU A 148 -15.45 -3.50 0.78
CA LEU A 148 -16.76 -2.98 1.16
C LEU A 148 -17.88 -4.04 1.03
N GLY A 149 -17.81 -4.90 0.02
CA GLY A 149 -18.73 -6.04 -0.13
C GLY A 149 -18.59 -7.07 0.99
N GLY A 150 -17.35 -7.41 1.35
CA GLY A 150 -17.03 -8.28 2.48
C GLY A 150 -17.53 -7.70 3.80
N LEU A 151 -17.28 -6.41 4.03
CA LEU A 151 -17.81 -5.67 5.17
C LEU A 151 -19.34 -5.74 5.26
N ALA A 152 -20.03 -5.43 4.17
CA ALA A 152 -21.49 -5.46 4.12
C ALA A 152 -22.04 -6.86 4.42
N ALA A 153 -21.43 -7.90 3.86
CA ALA A 153 -21.79 -9.28 4.13
C ALA A 153 -21.60 -9.64 5.61
N ILE A 154 -20.47 -9.26 6.22
CA ILE A 154 -20.21 -9.49 7.65
C ILE A 154 -21.27 -8.79 8.52
N VAL A 155 -21.55 -7.52 8.26
CA VAL A 155 -22.54 -6.73 9.02
C VAL A 155 -23.92 -7.36 8.93
N VAL A 156 -24.39 -7.72 7.73
CA VAL A 156 -25.68 -8.40 7.54
C VAL A 156 -25.72 -9.73 8.27
N LEU A 157 -24.64 -10.50 8.22
CA LEU A 157 -24.64 -11.83 8.82
C LEU A 157 -24.63 -11.79 10.36
N LEU A 158 -24.05 -10.75 10.95
CA LEU A 158 -24.11 -10.51 12.38
C LEU A 158 -25.51 -10.10 12.87
N THR A 159 -26.34 -9.49 12.04
CA THR A 159 -27.71 -9.10 12.44
C THR A 159 -28.71 -10.25 12.37
N VAL A 160 -28.45 -11.25 11.52
CA VAL A 160 -29.36 -12.40 11.32
C VAL A 160 -28.93 -13.68 12.05
N GLY A 161 -27.76 -13.71 12.68
CA GLY A 161 -27.15 -14.91 13.25
C GLY A 161 -27.85 -15.48 14.50
N SER A 162 -27.87 -16.82 14.60
CA SER A 162 -28.41 -17.58 15.75
C SER A 162 -27.43 -17.64 16.94
N SER A 163 -27.91 -18.05 18.13
CA SER A 163 -27.16 -17.94 19.39
C SER A 163 -26.01 -18.94 19.58
N ALA A 164 -26.06 -20.12 18.96
CA ALA A 164 -25.19 -21.25 19.32
C ALA A 164 -23.69 -21.04 19.07
N THR A 165 -23.31 -20.21 18.10
CA THR A 165 -21.90 -19.92 17.74
C THR A 165 -21.56 -18.44 17.82
N ARG A 166 -22.35 -17.66 18.56
CA ARG A 166 -22.33 -16.19 18.55
C ARG A 166 -20.94 -15.59 18.82
N ILE A 167 -20.22 -16.09 19.84
CA ILE A 167 -18.89 -15.57 20.19
C ILE A 167 -17.88 -15.82 19.07
N ILE A 168 -17.83 -17.06 18.55
CA ILE A 168 -16.90 -17.43 17.48
C ILE A 168 -17.21 -16.63 16.21
N ALA A 169 -18.49 -16.53 15.84
CA ALA A 169 -18.93 -15.74 14.70
C ALA A 169 -18.53 -14.26 14.84
N ALA A 170 -18.74 -13.66 16.02
CA ALA A 170 -18.35 -12.29 16.30
C ALA A 170 -16.83 -12.08 16.27
N ALA A 171 -16.03 -13.04 16.75
CA ALA A 171 -14.57 -12.96 16.69
C ALA A 171 -14.04 -13.06 15.25
N ILE A 172 -14.57 -13.99 14.45
CA ILE A 172 -14.23 -14.13 13.03
C ILE A 172 -14.67 -12.88 12.26
N ALA A 173 -15.87 -12.38 12.54
CA ALA A 173 -16.36 -11.14 11.94
C ALA A 173 -15.47 -9.95 12.27
N LEU A 174 -15.08 -9.77 13.55
CA LEU A 174 -14.15 -8.70 13.95
C LEU A 174 -12.82 -8.80 13.20
N THR A 175 -12.30 -10.02 13.07
CA THR A 175 -11.08 -10.29 12.28
C THR A 175 -11.28 -9.91 10.82
N GLY A 176 -12.39 -10.32 10.20
CA GLY A 176 -12.72 -9.96 8.82
C GLY A 176 -12.82 -8.45 8.64
N VAL A 177 -13.64 -7.75 9.43
CA VAL A 177 -13.77 -6.28 9.34
C VAL A 177 -12.40 -5.59 9.49
N PHE A 178 -11.56 -6.05 10.41
CA PHE A 178 -10.21 -5.52 10.59
C PHE A 178 -9.30 -5.80 9.37
N MET A 179 -9.38 -6.99 8.77
CA MET A 179 -8.59 -7.35 7.59
C MET A 179 -9.09 -6.68 6.30
N SER A 180 -10.39 -6.43 6.19
CA SER A 180 -10.97 -5.57 5.16
C SER A 180 -10.45 -4.14 5.27
N TRP A 181 -10.39 -3.58 6.48
CA TRP A 181 -9.77 -2.28 6.74
C TRP A 181 -8.29 -2.29 6.33
N ALA A 182 -7.53 -3.30 6.75
CA ALA A 182 -6.12 -3.43 6.39
C ALA A 182 -5.89 -3.59 4.88
N THR A 183 -6.78 -4.29 4.18
CA THR A 183 -6.76 -4.47 2.70
C THR A 183 -6.85 -3.12 2.00
N MET A 184 -7.76 -2.26 2.45
CA MET A 184 -7.89 -0.90 1.94
C MET A 184 -6.59 -0.10 2.16
N HIS A 185 -6.01 -0.13 3.36
CA HIS A 185 -4.77 0.61 3.66
C HIS A 185 -3.55 0.11 2.88
N LEU A 186 -3.44 -1.20 2.70
CA LEU A 186 -2.44 -1.81 1.83
C LEU A 186 -2.57 -1.26 0.40
N MET A 187 -3.78 -1.19 -0.16
CA MET A 187 -4.00 -0.67 -1.50
C MET A 187 -3.67 0.83 -1.61
N TYR A 188 -4.06 1.64 -0.63
CA TYR A 188 -3.73 3.07 -0.60
C TYR A 188 -2.23 3.31 -0.46
N ALA A 189 -1.48 2.49 0.27
CA ALA A 189 -0.02 2.59 0.32
C ALA A 189 0.60 2.46 -1.08
N VAL A 190 0.13 1.49 -1.88
CA VAL A 190 0.59 1.33 -3.26
C VAL A 190 0.15 2.51 -4.14
N ARG A 191 -1.07 3.03 -3.93
CA ARG A 191 -1.57 4.21 -4.62
C ARG A 191 -0.73 5.46 -4.32
N TYR A 192 -0.29 5.65 -3.07
CA TYR A 192 0.59 6.77 -2.71
C TYR A 192 1.95 6.67 -3.37
N ALA A 193 2.57 5.49 -3.34
CA ALA A 193 3.84 5.27 -4.04
C ALA A 193 3.72 5.61 -5.53
N TYR A 194 2.64 5.16 -6.19
CA TYR A 194 2.37 5.49 -7.58
C TYR A 194 2.32 6.99 -7.83
N VAL A 195 1.46 7.71 -7.10
CA VAL A 195 1.28 9.16 -7.33
C VAL A 195 2.56 9.92 -6.99
N PHE A 196 3.23 9.55 -5.90
CA PHE A 196 4.49 10.15 -5.48
C PHE A 196 5.56 10.05 -6.57
N TYR A 197 5.81 8.84 -7.10
CA TYR A 197 6.82 8.68 -8.15
C TYR A 197 6.35 9.13 -9.54
N ALA A 198 5.04 9.26 -9.77
CA ALA A 198 4.50 9.86 -10.99
C ALA A 198 4.74 11.38 -11.03
N GLU A 199 4.52 12.07 -9.90
CA GLU A 199 4.70 13.52 -9.78
C GLU A 199 6.13 13.94 -9.41
N GLY A 200 6.97 13.00 -8.97
CA GLY A 200 8.33 13.27 -8.52
C GLY A 200 8.41 13.83 -7.09
N GLY A 201 7.40 13.57 -6.25
CA GLY A 201 7.32 14.06 -4.88
C GLY A 201 5.86 14.18 -4.39
N GLY A 202 5.62 15.10 -3.46
CA GLY A 202 4.28 15.45 -2.99
C GLY A 202 3.95 15.03 -1.56
N ILE A 203 4.81 14.21 -0.94
CA ILE A 203 4.81 13.87 0.49
C ILE A 203 6.23 14.11 1.01
N ASP A 204 6.36 14.87 2.08
CA ASP A 204 7.63 15.05 2.79
C ASP A 204 7.68 14.07 3.97
N PHE A 205 8.67 13.18 3.95
CA PHE A 205 8.92 12.18 5.00
C PHE A 205 9.98 12.65 6.02
N ASN A 206 10.37 13.93 6.00
CA ASN A 206 11.44 14.52 6.84
C ASN A 206 12.80 13.86 6.66
N THR A 207 13.09 13.37 5.46
CA THR A 207 14.36 12.71 5.14
C THR A 207 14.73 12.93 3.68
N GLU A 208 16.03 12.99 3.42
CA GLU A 208 16.56 13.03 2.05
C GLU A 208 16.64 11.64 1.41
N VAL A 209 16.45 10.58 2.20
CA VAL A 209 16.41 9.21 1.69
C VAL A 209 15.15 9.02 0.84
N ALA A 210 15.32 8.48 -0.36
CA ALA A 210 14.19 8.17 -1.23
C ALA A 210 13.23 7.20 -0.52
N PRO A 211 11.91 7.50 -0.46
CA PRO A 211 10.98 6.67 0.28
C PRO A 211 10.83 5.29 -0.37
N CYS A 212 10.46 4.29 0.42
CA CYS A 212 10.15 2.94 0.00
C CYS A 212 8.73 2.56 0.46
N TYR A 213 8.28 1.33 0.17
CA TYR A 213 6.93 0.91 0.59
C TYR A 213 6.68 1.00 2.09
N GLN A 214 7.72 0.87 2.93
CA GLN A 214 7.58 1.01 4.38
C GLN A 214 7.09 2.41 4.77
N ASP A 215 7.59 3.46 4.12
CA ASP A 215 7.18 4.85 4.33
C ASP A 215 5.73 5.07 3.88
N PHE A 216 5.34 4.50 2.74
CA PHE A 216 3.97 4.59 2.25
C PHE A 216 2.98 3.76 3.09
N PHE A 217 3.43 2.65 3.68
CA PHE A 217 2.66 1.92 4.69
C PHE A 217 2.46 2.75 5.94
N TYR A 218 3.53 3.32 6.48
CA TYR A 218 3.46 4.23 7.60
C TYR A 218 2.43 5.33 7.35
N PHE A 219 2.54 6.02 6.21
CA PHE A 219 1.61 7.11 5.85
C PHE A 219 0.16 6.61 5.74
N SER A 220 -0.07 5.54 4.98
CA SER A 220 -1.40 5.00 4.71
C SER A 220 -2.11 4.46 5.95
N TYR A 221 -1.41 3.71 6.80
CA TYR A 221 -1.99 3.12 8.01
C TYR A 221 -2.20 4.17 9.11
N ASN A 222 -1.32 5.16 9.26
CA ASN A 222 -1.58 6.27 10.20
C ASN A 222 -2.84 7.05 9.81
N LEU A 223 -3.03 7.39 8.53
CA LEU A 223 -4.28 7.99 8.06
C LEU A 223 -5.51 7.13 8.37
N GLY A 224 -5.37 5.81 8.39
CA GLY A 224 -6.42 4.89 8.78
C GLY A 224 -6.75 4.86 10.26
N MET A 225 -5.70 4.85 11.08
CA MET A 225 -5.82 4.70 12.53
C MET A 225 -6.19 6.00 13.23
N THR A 226 -5.66 7.14 12.75
CA THR A 226 -5.75 8.42 13.46
C THR A 226 -6.27 9.56 12.59
N TYR A 227 -6.52 9.32 11.29
CA TYR A 227 -6.97 10.31 10.32
C TYR A 227 -6.00 11.46 10.04
N GLN A 228 -4.77 11.38 10.55
CA GLN A 228 -3.71 12.34 10.31
C GLN A 228 -2.33 11.70 10.44
N VAL A 229 -1.34 12.28 9.78
CA VAL A 229 0.08 11.95 9.99
C VAL A 229 0.74 13.24 10.42
N SER A 230 1.24 13.30 11.65
CA SER A 230 1.67 14.55 12.28
C SER A 230 3.04 15.03 11.82
N ASP A 231 3.88 14.10 11.37
CA ASP A 231 5.25 14.36 10.96
C ASP A 231 5.38 14.52 9.45
N THR A 232 4.49 13.98 8.62
CA THR A 232 4.64 14.09 7.15
C THR A 232 3.76 15.18 6.53
N ALA A 233 4.34 16.06 5.71
CA ALA A 233 3.58 17.11 5.02
C ALA A 233 3.17 16.70 3.60
N VAL A 234 1.93 17.00 3.19
CA VAL A 234 1.41 16.71 1.84
C VAL A 234 1.32 17.97 0.99
N SER A 235 2.28 18.16 0.08
CA SER A 235 2.34 19.34 -0.80
C SER A 235 1.52 19.17 -2.09
N SER A 236 1.33 17.94 -2.59
CA SER A 236 0.57 17.67 -3.82
C SER A 236 -0.95 17.74 -3.63
N ARG A 237 -1.64 18.46 -4.53
CA ARG A 237 -3.11 18.47 -4.58
C ARG A 237 -3.68 17.10 -4.92
N ALA A 238 -3.06 16.35 -5.84
CA ALA A 238 -3.54 15.04 -6.24
C ALA A 238 -3.49 14.06 -5.06
N ILE A 239 -2.41 14.09 -4.29
CA ILE A 239 -2.26 13.26 -3.09
C ILE A 239 -3.29 13.66 -2.03
N ARG A 240 -3.56 14.95 -1.80
CA ARG A 240 -4.61 15.38 -0.86
C ARG A 240 -6.01 14.86 -1.22
N VAL A 241 -6.34 14.74 -2.51
CA VAL A 241 -7.61 14.12 -2.94
C VAL A 241 -7.65 12.63 -2.62
N VAL A 242 -6.54 11.92 -2.78
CA VAL A 242 -6.42 10.50 -2.39
C VAL A 242 -6.57 10.34 -0.87
N VAL A 243 -5.90 11.19 -0.09
CA VAL A 243 -6.00 11.24 1.38
C VAL A 243 -7.44 11.44 1.83
N LEU A 244 -8.15 12.41 1.27
CA LEU A 244 -9.55 12.66 1.62
C LEU A 244 -10.44 11.42 1.38
N ARG A 245 -10.27 10.76 0.24
CA ARG A 245 -11.04 9.54 -0.08
C ARG A 245 -10.71 8.43 0.91
N GLN A 246 -9.42 8.22 1.19
CA GLN A 246 -8.98 7.20 2.15
C GLN A 246 -9.55 7.46 3.55
N THR A 247 -9.46 8.68 4.08
CA THR A 247 -9.90 8.98 5.45
C THR A 247 -11.40 8.85 5.60
N LEU A 248 -12.20 9.20 4.58
CA LEU A 248 -13.64 8.94 4.55
C LEU A 248 -13.97 7.45 4.63
N PHE A 249 -13.30 6.61 3.83
CA PHE A 249 -13.49 5.16 3.93
C PHE A 249 -13.00 4.61 5.28
N SER A 250 -11.88 5.13 5.79
CA SER A 250 -11.31 4.74 7.09
C SER A 250 -12.29 5.01 8.23
N TYR A 251 -13.02 6.13 8.17
CA TYR A 251 -14.06 6.43 9.15
C TYR A 251 -15.18 5.39 9.14
N VAL A 252 -15.67 5.00 7.96
CA VAL A 252 -16.71 3.97 7.81
C VAL A 252 -16.24 2.63 8.39
N PHE A 253 -15.02 2.19 8.05
CA PHE A 253 -14.44 0.98 8.61
C PHE A 253 -14.25 1.08 10.13
N GLY A 254 -13.78 2.22 10.64
CA GLY A 254 -13.61 2.44 12.08
C GLY A 254 -14.92 2.29 12.85
N VAL A 255 -16.03 2.83 12.33
CA VAL A 255 -17.37 2.65 12.90
C VAL A 255 -17.77 1.18 12.89
N ALA A 256 -17.51 0.46 11.79
CA ALA A 256 -17.88 -0.95 11.68
C ALA A 256 -17.04 -1.87 12.59
N ILE A 257 -15.74 -1.59 12.75
CA ILE A 257 -14.86 -2.28 13.70
C ILE A 257 -15.41 -2.09 15.13
N LEU A 258 -15.73 -0.85 15.51
CA LEU A 258 -16.29 -0.55 16.82
C LEU A 258 -17.62 -1.27 17.05
N ALA A 259 -18.54 -1.22 16.09
CA ALA A 259 -19.83 -1.91 16.18
C ALA A 259 -19.66 -3.43 16.33
N THR A 260 -18.73 -4.02 15.57
CA THR A 260 -18.45 -5.46 15.63
C THR A 260 -17.80 -5.85 16.95
N ALA A 261 -16.89 -5.03 17.48
CA ALA A 261 -16.29 -5.25 18.79
C ALA A 261 -17.33 -5.18 19.92
N ILE A 262 -18.26 -4.24 19.86
CA ILE A 262 -19.39 -4.16 20.80
C ILE A 262 -20.23 -5.43 20.74
N ASN A 263 -20.58 -5.90 19.54
CA ASN A 263 -21.33 -7.16 19.35
C ASN A 263 -20.59 -8.37 19.95
N LEU A 264 -19.27 -8.42 19.82
CA LEU A 264 -18.45 -9.47 20.44
C LEU A 264 -18.52 -9.41 21.96
N VAL A 265 -18.37 -8.23 22.56
CA VAL A 265 -18.46 -8.04 24.02
C VAL A 265 -19.82 -8.47 24.56
N PHE A 266 -20.92 -8.03 23.95
CA PHE A 266 -22.26 -8.46 24.36
C PHE A 266 -22.48 -9.95 24.14
N GLY A 267 -21.87 -10.55 23.12
CA GLY A 267 -21.90 -12.00 22.92
C GLY A 267 -21.17 -12.79 24.02
N MET A 268 -20.21 -12.19 24.73
CA MET A 268 -19.52 -12.83 25.86
C MET A 268 -20.24 -12.63 27.21
N LEU A 269 -20.99 -11.53 27.35
CA LEU A 269 -21.70 -11.18 28.58
C LEU A 269 -23.10 -11.82 28.69
N GLY A 270 -23.60 -12.42 27.60
CA GLY A 270 -24.94 -13.00 27.49
C GLY A 270 -24.95 -14.52 27.44
#